data_AF-A0A352Q6K4-F1
#
_entry.id   AF-A0A352Q6K4-F1
#
_cell.length_a   1.000
_cell.length_b   1.000
_cell.length_c   1.000
_cell.angle_alpha   90.00
_cell.angle_beta   90.00
_cell.angle_gamma   90.00
#
_symmetry.space_group_name_H-M   'P 1'
#
loop_
_entity.id
_entity.type
_entity.pdbx_description
1 polymer ?
#
loop_
_entity_poly.entity_id
_entity_poly.type
_entity_poly.pdbx_seq_one_letter_code
_entity_poly.pdbx_strand_id
1 'polypeptide(L)' 'FEDIPYPLKAWLLGLVEHLKTLSTTELMAEGFTGKQLGEEIDRRRLQMIAEYKKTHNVPRN' A
#
# COMPACT_ATOMS: atom_id res chain seq x y z
N PHE A 1 -20.59 -11.57 -13.90
CA PHE A 1 -19.65 -10.64 -13.26
C PHE A 1 -18.48 -11.35 -12.57
N GLU A 2 -18.53 -12.67 -12.33
CA GLU A 2 -17.47 -13.40 -11.62
C GLU A 2 -16.35 -13.97 -12.52
N ASP A 3 -16.57 -14.10 -13.83
CA ASP A 3 -15.64 -14.77 -14.76
C ASP A 3 -14.85 -13.84 -15.68
N ILE A 4 -14.88 -12.52 -15.45
CA ILE A 4 -14.03 -11.61 -16.22
C ILE A 4 -12.63 -11.68 -15.60
N PRO A 5 -11.60 -12.15 -16.31
CA PRO A 5 -10.22 -12.04 -15.84
C PRO A 5 -9.92 -10.56 -15.73
N TYR A 6 -9.99 -10.02 -14.51
CA TYR A 6 -9.61 -8.65 -14.21
C TYR A 6 -8.13 -8.69 -13.87
N PRO A 7 -7.22 -8.39 -14.81
CA PRO A 7 -5.78 -8.56 -14.58
C PRO A 7 -5.32 -7.66 -13.43
N LEU A 8 -6.01 -6.53 -13.22
CA LEU A 8 -5.84 -5.66 -12.07
C LEU A 8 -6.13 -6.33 -10.72
N LYS A 9 -6.97 -7.38 -10.63
CA LYS A 9 -7.32 -8.04 -9.36
C LYS A 9 -6.07 -8.54 -8.65
N ALA A 10 -5.23 -9.30 -9.35
CA ALA A 10 -4.00 -9.84 -8.79
C ALA A 10 -3.04 -8.72 -8.36
N TRP A 11 -2.92 -7.69 -9.20
CA TRP A 11 -2.07 -6.53 -8.91
C TRP A 11 -2.54 -5.76 -7.66
N LEU A 12 -3.85 -5.49 -7.55
CA LEU A 12 -4.46 -4.79 -6.42
C LEU A 12 -4.37 -5.60 -5.12
N LEU A 13 -4.58 -6.91 -5.17
CA LEU A 13 -4.38 -7.79 -4.02
C LEU A 13 -2.94 -7.76 -3.54
N GLY A 14 -1.97 -7.85 -4.46
CA GLY A 14 -0.55 -7.72 -4.11
C GLY A 14 -0.21 -6.36 -3.49
N LEU A 15 -0.78 -5.26 -4.01
CA LEU A 15 -0.60 -3.93 -3.42
C LEU A 15 -1.17 -3.87 -1.99
N VAL A 16 -2.36 -4.42 -1.75
CA VAL A 16 -2.96 -4.45 -0.41
C VAL A 16 -2.11 -5.24 0.57
N GLU A 17 -1.60 -6.41 0.16
CA GLU A 17 -0.68 -7.19 1.01
C GLU A 17 0.63 -6.44 1.26
N HIS A 18 1.16 -5.73 0.26
CA HIS A 18 2.34 -4.90 0.45
C HIS A 18 2.09 -3.77 1.47
N LEU A 19 0.94 -3.09 1.42
CA LEU A 19 0.62 -2.01 2.37
C LEU A 19 0.45 -2.50 3.81
N LYS A 20 0.08 -3.78 4.02
CA LYS A 20 -0.03 -4.39 5.35
C LYS A 20 1.33 -4.62 6.01
N THR A 21 2.43 -4.59 5.27
CA THR A 21 3.77 -4.70 5.86
C THR A 21 4.19 -3.45 6.63
N LEU A 22 3.44 -2.35 6.52
CA LEU A 22 3.67 -1.14 7.29
C LEU A 22 3.33 -1.38 8.77
N SER A 23 4.34 -1.41 9.63
CA SER A 23 4.16 -1.57 11.07
C SER A 23 3.83 -0.24 11.73
N THR A 24 2.59 -0.10 12.22
CA THR A 24 2.21 1.05 13.05
C THR A 24 3.03 1.12 14.34
N THR A 25 3.44 -0.03 14.88
CA THR A 25 4.27 -0.10 16.10
C THR A 25 5.66 0.52 15.88
N GLU A 26 6.26 0.33 14.70
CA GLU A 26 7.55 0.97 14.36
C GLU A 26 7.39 2.50 14.30
N LEU A 27 6.32 2.99 13.67
CA LEU A 27 6.03 4.42 13.63
C LEU A 27 5.84 5.03 15.02
N MET A 28 5.17 4.30 15.91
CA MET A 28 5.04 4.73 17.31
C MET A 28 6.40 4.75 18.02
N ALA A 29 7.27 3.77 17.75
CA ALA A 29 8.63 3.73 18.30
C ALA A 29 9.52 4.86 17.77
N GLU A 30 9.28 5.34 16.56
CA GLU A 30 9.89 6.54 15.98
C GLU A 30 9.36 7.86 16.61
N GLY A 31 8.34 7.78 17.45
CA GLY A 31 7.79 8.91 18.21
C GLY A 31 6.52 9.53 17.62
N PHE A 32 5.97 8.98 16.53
CA PHE A 32 4.71 9.47 15.96
C PHE A 32 3.51 9.10 16.82
N THR A 33 2.67 10.07 17.16
CA THR A 33 1.47 9.87 18.00
C THR A 33 0.29 10.72 17.52
N GLY A 34 -0.92 10.34 17.95
CA GLY A 34 -2.16 11.10 17.65
C GLY A 34 -2.36 11.38 16.17
N LYS A 35 -2.59 12.64 15.82
CA LYS A 35 -2.79 13.09 14.43
C LYS A 35 -1.57 12.83 13.54
N GLN A 36 -0.37 13.02 14.07
CA GLN A 36 0.88 12.86 13.31
C GLN A 36 1.12 11.40 12.91
N LEU A 37 0.69 10.45 13.73
CA LEU A 37 0.75 9.03 13.36
C LEU A 37 -0.11 8.71 12.13
N GLY A 38 -1.32 9.28 12.05
CA GLY A 38 -2.19 9.12 10.87
C GLY A 38 -1.56 9.72 9.61
N GLU A 39 -1.05 10.94 9.72
CA GLU A 39 -0.39 11.64 8.60
C GLU A 39 0.85 10.88 8.11
N GLU A 40 1.64 10.30 9.02
CA GLU A 40 2.82 9.52 8.68
C GLU A 40 2.46 8.16 8.04
N ILE A 41 1.41 7.48 8.54
CA ILE A 41 0.89 6.26 7.92
C ILE A 41 0.50 6.54 6.46
N ASP A 42 -0.25 7.62 6.22
CA ASP A 42 -0.68 7.98 4.87
C ASP A 42 0.51 8.33 3.97
N ARG A 43 1.47 9.10 4.49
CA ARG A 43 2.71 9.43 3.77
C ARG A 43 3.48 8.18 3.35
N ARG A 44 3.68 7.21 4.25
CA ARG A 44 4.39 5.95 3.91
C ARG A 44 3.61 5.09 2.95
N ARG A 45 2.28 4.98 3.12
CA ARG A 45 1.44 4.24 2.15
C ARG A 45 1.54 4.82 0.75
N LEU A 46 1.52 6.15 0.61
CA LEU A 46 1.69 6.80 -0.70
C LEU A 46 3.05 6.49 -1.32
N GLN A 47 4.13 6.51 -0.52
CA GLN A 47 5.47 6.12 -0.98
C GLN A 47 5.51 4.66 -1.43
N MET A 48 4.98 3.74 -0.62
CA MET A 48 4.89 2.31 -0.95
C MET A 48 4.08 2.07 -2.23
N ILE A 49 2.95 2.77 -2.42
CA ILE A 49 2.16 2.67 -3.66
C ILE A 49 2.98 3.15 -4.86
N ALA A 50 3.71 4.26 -4.73
CA ALA A 50 4.52 4.80 -5.81
C ALA A 50 5.67 3.85 -6.19
N GLU A 51 6.31 3.23 -5.20
CA GLU A 51 7.37 2.23 -5.41
C GLU A 51 6.83 0.93 -5.99
N TYR A 52 5.68 0.45 -5.48
CA TYR A 52 5.03 -0.75 -5.98
C TYR A 52 4.63 -0.59 -7.46
N LYS A 53 4.10 0.58 -7.85
CA LYS A 53 3.81 0.90 -9.27
C LYS A 53 5.04 0.92 -10.18
N LYS A 54 6.22 1.26 -9.65
CA LYS A 54 7.48 1.27 -10.43
C LYS A 54 8.04 -0.13 -10.61
N THR A 55 7.91 -0.97 -9.59
CA THR A 55 8.49 -2.33 -9.54
C THR A 55 7.55 -3.40 -10.09
N HIS A 56 6.25 -3.15 -10.10
CA HIS A 56 5.21 -4.07 -10.57
C HIS A 56 4.39 -3.41 -11.67
N ASN A 57 4.52 -3.91 -12.89
CA ASN A 57 3.81 -3.39 -14.06
C ASN A 57 2.29 -3.41 -13.81
N VAL A 58 1.64 -2.26 -13.90
CA VAL A 58 0.19 -2.16 -13.79
C VAL A 58 -0.41 -2.74 -15.07
N PRO A 59 -1.24 -3.80 -14.98
CA PRO A 59 -1.88 -4.36 -16.17
C PRO A 59 -2.73 -3.29 -16.85
N ARG A 60 -2.64 -3.16 -18.17
CA ARG A 60 -3.56 -2.33 -18.96
C ARG A 60 -4.78 -3.19 -19.31
N ASN A 61 -5.98 -2.63 -19.10
CA ASN A 61 -7.22 -3.23 -19.58
C ASN A 61 -7.33 -3.10 -21.10
#